data_AF-A0A2K5F3T0-F1
#
_entry.id   AF-A0A2K5F3T0-F1
#
_cell.length_a   1.000
_cell.length_b   1.000
_cell.length_c   1.000
_cell.angle_alpha   90.00
_cell.angle_beta   90.00
_cell.angle_gamma   90.00
#
_symmetry.space_group_name_H-M   'P 1'
#
loop_
_entity.id
_entity.type
_entity.pdbx_description
1 polymer ?
#
loop_
_entity_poly.entity_id
_entity_poly.type
_entity_poly.pdbx_seq_one_letter_code
_entity_poly.pdbx_strand_id
1 'polypeptide(L)'
;MNTNPSGGSYHFRAPCHFRAPSRIFWRTVRGMLPRKTKRGQAALDCLKVFDGIPPPYNKKKLMVVPAALKVMHLKPTRKFAYRGRLAHEVGWKYQAVTATLEENRKEKAKIHYRKKKQLMRLWKQKKTDKYTEVLKTHGILV
;
A
#
# COMPACT_ATOMS: atom_id res chain seq x y z
N MET A 1 -8.88 19.65 23.71
CA MET A 1 -9.77 20.69 24.28
C MET A 1 -9.45 20.73 25.76
N ASN A 2 -9.06 21.88 26.32
CA ASN A 2 -8.60 21.96 27.71
C ASN A 2 -9.71 21.58 28.71
N THR A 3 -10.96 21.88 28.37
CA THR A 3 -12.14 21.63 29.22
C THR A 3 -12.68 20.21 29.18
N ASN A 4 -12.39 19.43 28.12
CA ASN A 4 -12.79 18.02 28.03
C ASN A 4 -11.88 17.26 27.04
N PRO A 5 -10.85 16.55 27.54
CA PRO A 5 -9.94 15.76 26.70
C PRO A 5 -10.57 14.49 26.14
N SER A 6 -11.56 13.92 26.83
CA SER A 6 -12.12 12.58 26.62
C SER A 6 -13.39 12.53 25.78
N GLY A 7 -13.90 13.68 25.32
CA GLY A 7 -15.04 13.73 24.40
C GLY A 7 -14.84 12.73 23.27
N GLY A 8 -15.55 11.60 23.34
CA GLY A 8 -15.15 10.35 22.69
C GLY A 8 -15.09 10.43 21.17
N SER A 9 -14.84 9.30 20.52
CA SER A 9 -14.78 9.16 19.04
C SER A 9 -15.98 9.75 18.27
N TYR A 10 -17.05 10.15 18.97
CA TYR A 10 -18.33 10.66 18.47
C TYR A 10 -18.64 12.11 18.89
N HIS A 11 -17.75 12.81 19.61
CA HIS A 11 -17.95 14.21 19.98
C HIS A 11 -16.98 15.12 19.23
N PHE A 12 -17.55 15.95 18.36
CA PHE A 12 -16.90 16.91 17.44
C PHE A 12 -15.96 17.96 18.09
N ARG A 13 -15.71 17.90 19.41
CA ARG A 13 -15.06 18.97 20.17
C ARG A 13 -13.54 18.77 20.35
N ALA A 14 -13.01 17.54 20.33
CA ALA A 14 -11.57 17.29 20.57
C ALA A 14 -10.83 16.70 19.35
N PRO A 15 -9.60 17.15 19.05
CA PRO A 15 -8.76 16.51 18.03
C PRO A 15 -8.40 15.06 18.40
N CYS A 16 -8.80 14.08 17.58
CA CYS A 16 -8.38 12.69 17.76
C CYS A 16 -6.96 12.46 17.24
N HIS A 17 -6.05 12.01 18.12
CA HIS A 17 -4.66 11.69 17.77
C HIS A 17 -4.51 10.21 17.42
N PHE A 18 -4.82 9.85 16.18
CA PHE A 18 -4.57 8.50 15.69
C PHE A 18 -3.07 8.19 15.64
N ARG A 19 -2.68 7.03 16.18
CA ARG A 19 -1.28 6.59 16.25
C ARG A 19 -0.88 5.64 15.11
N ALA A 20 -1.84 4.88 14.58
CA ALA A 20 -1.59 3.92 13.52
C ALA A 20 -1.15 4.59 12.19
N PRO A 21 -0.14 4.06 11.46
CA PRO A 21 0.34 4.62 10.20
C PRO A 21 -0.77 4.78 9.15
N SER A 22 -1.68 3.80 9.05
CA SER A 22 -2.85 3.82 8.17
C SER A 22 -3.77 5.01 8.45
N ARG A 23 -4.04 5.29 9.74
CA ARG A 23 -4.91 6.38 10.17
C ARG A 23 -4.24 7.75 10.08
N ILE A 24 -2.91 7.80 10.22
CA ILE A 24 -2.13 9.02 9.93
C ILE A 24 -2.30 9.38 8.45
N PHE A 25 -2.10 8.41 7.54
CA PHE A 25 -2.29 8.63 6.10
C PHE A 25 -3.75 8.97 5.74
N TRP A 26 -4.72 8.27 6.32
CA TRP A 26 -6.14 8.60 6.13
C TRP A 26 -6.46 10.03 6.60
N ARG A 27 -5.88 10.48 7.73
CA ARG A 27 -6.04 11.84 8.23
C ARG A 27 -5.45 12.88 7.29
N THR A 28 -4.29 12.62 6.68
CA THR A 28 -3.70 13.55 5.69
C THR A 28 -4.58 13.65 4.45
N VAL A 29 -5.08 12.53 3.90
CA VAL A 29 -5.99 12.55 2.75
C VAL A 29 -7.32 13.24 3.09
N ARG A 30 -7.87 12.97 4.28
CA ARG A 30 -9.07 13.65 4.79
C ARG A 30 -8.89 15.17 4.91
N GLY A 31 -7.67 15.66 5.16
CA GLY A 31 -7.36 17.09 5.19
C GLY A 31 -7.36 17.74 3.80
N MET A 32 -7.08 16.96 2.76
CA MET A 32 -7.04 17.42 1.37
C MET A 32 -8.43 17.42 0.70
N LEU A 33 -9.44 16.82 1.32
CA LEU A 33 -10.80 16.68 0.78
C LEU A 33 -11.81 17.61 1.49
N PRO A 34 -12.87 18.05 0.80
CA PRO A 34 -13.98 18.81 1.38
C PRO A 34 -14.90 17.91 2.24
N ARG A 35 -14.35 17.29 3.27
CA ARG A 35 -14.94 16.22 4.11
C ARG A 35 -16.23 16.58 4.86
N LYS A 36 -16.59 17.86 4.93
CA LYS A 36 -17.84 18.31 5.56
C LYS A 36 -19.02 18.15 4.60
N THR A 37 -18.76 18.13 3.29
CA THR A 37 -19.78 17.91 2.26
C THR A 37 -20.09 16.42 2.10
N LYS A 38 -21.29 16.10 1.61
CA LYS A 38 -21.69 14.72 1.31
C LYS A 38 -20.80 14.06 0.24
N ARG A 39 -20.40 14.83 -0.78
CA ARG A 39 -19.44 14.38 -1.81
C ARG A 39 -18.08 14.02 -1.20
N GLY A 40 -17.56 14.87 -0.31
CA GLY A 40 -16.30 14.61 0.37
C GLY A 40 -16.35 13.40 1.32
N GLN A 41 -17.51 13.16 1.94
CA GLN A 41 -17.75 11.96 2.76
C GLN A 41 -17.75 10.70 1.88
N ALA A 42 -18.51 10.69 0.77
CA ALA A 42 -18.53 9.57 -0.16
C ALA A 42 -17.13 9.24 -0.72
N ALA A 43 -16.32 10.27 -1.05
CA ALA A 43 -14.93 10.07 -1.49
C ALA A 43 -14.05 9.42 -0.41
N LEU A 44 -14.25 9.76 0.87
CA LEU A 44 -13.55 9.13 1.99
C LEU A 44 -14.02 7.69 2.23
N ASP A 45 -15.29 7.39 2.00
CA ASP A 45 -15.85 6.04 2.14
C ASP A 45 -15.30 5.09 1.07
N CYS A 46 -14.96 5.61 -0.12
CA CYS A 46 -14.27 4.84 -1.15
C CYS A 46 -12.81 4.47 -0.75
N LEU A 47 -12.17 5.25 0.12
CA LEU A 47 -10.77 5.04 0.49
C LEU A 47 -10.63 4.04 1.64
N LYS A 48 -9.97 2.91 1.36
CA LYS A 48 -9.59 1.91 2.36
C LYS A 48 -8.08 1.91 2.56
N VAL A 49 -7.63 2.04 3.81
CA VAL A 49 -6.21 2.10 4.19
C VAL A 49 -5.93 1.04 5.24
N PHE A 50 -4.84 0.30 5.08
CA PHE A 50 -4.45 -0.80 5.97
C PHE A 50 -2.97 -0.65 6.39
N ASP A 51 -2.62 -1.25 7.53
CA ASP A 51 -1.24 -1.46 7.95
C ASP A 51 -0.84 -2.89 7.58
N GLY A 52 0.14 -3.04 6.69
CA GLY A 52 0.44 -4.33 6.02
C GLY A 52 -0.53 -4.64 4.87
N ILE A 53 -0.45 -5.85 4.32
CA ILE A 53 -1.26 -6.31 3.19
C ILE A 53 -2.20 -7.44 3.64
N PRO A 54 -3.50 -7.15 3.86
CA PRO A 54 -4.44 -8.16 4.36
C PRO A 54 -4.75 -9.25 3.32
N PRO A 55 -5.30 -10.41 3.76
CA PRO A 55 -5.54 -11.57 2.90
C PRO A 55 -6.33 -11.32 1.60
N PRO A 56 -7.35 -10.44 1.53
CA PRO A 56 -8.05 -10.16 0.28
C PRO A 56 -7.19 -9.48 -0.80
N TYR A 57 -6.07 -8.84 -0.40
CA TYR A 57 -5.23 -8.04 -1.30
C TYR A 57 -3.86 -8.67 -1.55
N ASN A 58 -3.42 -9.64 -0.75
CA ASN A 58 -2.08 -10.23 -0.88
C ASN A 58 -1.85 -11.01 -2.20
N LYS A 59 -2.91 -11.54 -2.82
CA LYS A 59 -2.88 -12.26 -4.10
C LYS A 59 -3.07 -11.33 -5.31
N LYS A 60 -3.46 -10.07 -5.10
CA LYS A 60 -3.70 -9.11 -6.18
C LYS A 60 -2.38 -8.43 -6.56
N LYS A 61 -2.24 -8.06 -7.83
CA LYS A 61 -1.11 -7.25 -8.30
C LYS A 61 -1.25 -5.84 -7.71
N LEU A 62 -0.29 -5.44 -6.89
CA LEU A 62 -0.24 -4.09 -6.31
C LEU A 62 0.29 -3.09 -7.35
N MET A 63 -0.25 -1.88 -7.30
CA MET A 63 0.14 -0.78 -8.17
C MET A 63 1.05 0.20 -7.41
N VAL A 64 1.85 0.94 -8.17
CA VAL A 64 2.78 1.95 -7.66
C VAL A 64 2.49 3.27 -8.36
N VAL A 65 2.58 4.38 -7.63
CA VAL A 65 2.43 5.75 -8.18
C VAL A 65 3.83 6.36 -8.33
N PRO A 66 4.40 6.43 -9.56
CA PRO A 66 5.77 6.92 -9.76
C PRO A 66 5.98 8.36 -9.29
N ALA A 67 4.96 9.20 -9.50
CA ALA A 67 4.92 10.60 -9.06
C ALA A 67 4.93 10.79 -7.52
N ALA A 68 4.89 9.72 -6.74
CA ALA A 68 5.00 9.77 -5.28
C ALA A 68 6.18 8.95 -4.73
N LEU A 69 7.04 8.43 -5.61
CA LEU A 69 8.18 7.62 -5.19
C LEU A 69 9.30 8.48 -4.62
N LYS A 70 9.78 8.10 -3.44
CA LYS A 70 10.92 8.72 -2.75
C LYS A 70 12.17 8.77 -3.63
N VAL A 71 12.48 7.69 -4.35
CA VAL A 71 13.68 7.62 -5.22
C VAL A 71 13.62 8.61 -6.38
N MET A 72 12.42 9.01 -6.80
CA MET A 72 12.23 9.98 -7.89
C MET A 72 12.24 11.44 -7.36
N HIS A 73 11.72 11.68 -6.15
CA HIS A 73 11.48 13.04 -5.65
C HIS A 73 12.53 13.55 -4.66
N LEU A 74 13.28 12.65 -4.01
CA LEU A 74 14.25 13.02 -2.99
C LEU A 74 15.67 12.73 -3.46
N LYS A 75 16.57 13.70 -3.26
CA LYS A 75 18.01 13.50 -3.50
C LYS A 75 18.54 12.36 -2.61
N PRO A 76 19.41 11.47 -3.13
CA PRO A 76 19.90 10.31 -2.36
C PRO A 76 20.59 10.66 -1.04
N THR A 77 21.20 11.86 -0.94
CA THR A 77 21.94 12.30 0.27
C THR A 77 21.04 12.81 1.39
N ARG A 78 19.74 13.04 1.13
CA ARG A 78 18.83 13.65 2.11
C ARG A 78 18.23 12.60 3.04
N LYS A 79 18.26 12.89 4.34
CA LYS A 79 17.64 12.05 5.38
C LYS A 79 16.11 12.03 5.22
N PHE A 80 15.50 10.91 5.55
CA PHE A 80 14.05 10.72 5.51
C PHE A 80 13.58 9.90 6.72
N ALA A 81 12.28 9.94 7.02
CA ALA A 81 11.69 9.21 8.12
C ALA A 81 10.78 8.08 7.64
N TYR A 82 10.75 6.98 8.39
CA TYR A 82 9.82 5.88 8.17
C TYR A 82 8.55 6.12 8.98
N ARG A 83 7.40 6.18 8.30
CA ARG A 83 6.09 6.38 8.97
C ARG A 83 5.80 5.31 10.02
N GLY A 84 6.19 4.05 9.78
CA GLY A 84 6.02 2.95 10.73
C GLY A 84 6.82 3.14 12.03
N ARG A 85 8.06 3.63 11.93
CA ARG A 85 8.91 3.92 13.09
C ARG A 85 8.35 5.08 13.91
N LEU A 86 8.01 6.19 13.23
CA LEU A 86 7.41 7.35 13.88
C LEU A 86 6.12 6.98 14.60
N ALA A 87 5.25 6.21 13.95
CA ALA A 87 4.00 5.75 14.56
C ALA A 87 4.24 4.96 15.85
N HIS A 88 5.25 4.09 15.86
CA HIS A 88 5.59 3.29 17.04
C HIS A 88 6.11 4.15 18.20
N GLU A 89 7.06 5.04 17.94
CA GLU A 89 7.59 5.99 18.93
C GLU A 89 6.48 6.86 19.54
N VAL A 90 5.46 7.17 18.75
CA VAL A 90 4.30 7.99 19.15
C VAL A 90 3.17 7.16 19.80
N GLY A 91 3.35 5.83 19.95
CA GLY A 91 2.48 4.96 20.73
C GLY A 91 1.67 3.92 19.94
N TRP A 92 2.02 3.64 18.68
CA TRP A 92 1.43 2.53 17.93
C TRP A 92 2.00 1.18 18.38
N LYS A 93 1.13 0.32 18.91
CA LYS A 93 1.51 -0.93 19.60
C LYS A 93 1.76 -2.13 18.67
N TYR A 94 1.22 -2.11 17.46
CA TYR A 94 1.14 -3.31 16.61
C TYR A 94 2.31 -3.49 15.63
N GLN A 95 3.41 -2.73 15.78
CA GLN A 95 4.54 -2.79 14.85
C GLN A 95 5.13 -4.21 14.72
N ALA A 96 5.38 -4.88 15.85
CA ALA A 96 5.96 -6.22 15.86
C ALA A 96 5.04 -7.26 15.21
N VAL A 97 3.75 -7.22 15.55
CA VAL A 97 2.73 -8.14 14.99
C VAL A 97 2.58 -7.94 13.47
N THR A 98 2.60 -6.70 12.99
CA THR A 98 2.54 -6.44 11.54
C THR A 98 3.80 -6.95 10.83
N ALA A 99 4.98 -6.82 11.46
CA ALA A 99 6.23 -7.31 10.89
C ALA A 99 6.22 -8.84 10.71
N THR A 100 5.80 -9.59 11.73
CA THR A 100 5.72 -11.07 11.65
C THR A 100 4.71 -11.53 10.61
N LEU A 101 3.55 -10.86 10.50
CA LEU A 101 2.55 -11.19 9.47
C LEU A 101 3.06 -10.90 8.05
N GLU A 102 3.83 -9.82 7.86
CA GLU A 102 4.46 -9.49 6.58
C GLU A 102 5.59 -10.45 6.21
N GLU A 103 6.36 -10.96 7.18
CA GLU A 103 7.35 -12.02 7.00
C GLU A 103 6.68 -13.27 6.40
N ASN A 104 5.65 -13.79 7.09
CA ASN A 104 4.87 -14.94 6.66
C ASN A 104 4.26 -14.75 5.26
N ARG A 105 3.82 -13.52 4.94
CA ARG A 105 3.29 -13.17 3.61
C ARG A 105 4.38 -13.22 2.54
N LYS A 106 5.58 -12.70 2.83
CA LYS A 106 6.71 -12.70 1.88
C LYS A 106 7.22 -14.12 1.61
N GLU A 107 7.23 -15.00 2.60
CA GLU A 107 7.57 -16.41 2.41
C GLU A 107 6.62 -17.09 1.42
N LYS A 108 5.31 -16.95 1.62
CA LYS A 108 4.28 -17.46 0.70
C LYS A 108 4.44 -16.85 -0.70
N ALA A 109 4.73 -15.56 -0.79
CA ALA A 109 4.97 -14.87 -2.06
C ALA A 109 6.23 -15.40 -2.78
N LYS A 110 7.29 -15.73 -2.04
CA LYS A 110 8.53 -16.31 -2.57
C LYS A 110 8.29 -17.70 -3.17
N ILE A 111 7.51 -18.54 -2.48
CA ILE A 111 7.09 -19.86 -3.00
C ILE A 111 6.28 -19.70 -4.29
N HIS A 112 5.29 -18.81 -4.29
CA HIS A 112 4.47 -18.52 -5.47
C HIS A 112 5.33 -18.01 -6.65
N TYR A 113 6.27 -17.10 -6.39
CA TYR A 113 7.16 -16.56 -7.43
C TYR A 113 8.08 -17.64 -8.01
N ARG A 114 8.63 -18.54 -7.19
CA ARG A 114 9.44 -19.68 -7.66
C ARG A 114 8.65 -20.58 -8.60
N LYS A 115 7.43 -20.97 -8.21
CA LYS A 115 6.51 -21.75 -9.05
C LYS A 115 6.20 -21.03 -10.37
N LYS A 116 5.89 -19.74 -10.31
CA LYS A 116 5.64 -18.92 -11.51
C LYS A 116 6.87 -18.85 -12.42
N LYS A 117 8.07 -18.66 -11.88
CA LYS A 117 9.32 -18.60 -12.65
C LYS A 117 9.63 -19.94 -13.33
N GLN A 118 9.41 -21.06 -12.65
CA GLN A 118 9.56 -22.39 -13.23
C GLN A 118 8.55 -22.61 -14.38
N LEU A 119 7.28 -22.27 -14.16
CA LEU A 119 6.24 -22.37 -15.19
C LEU A 119 6.57 -21.53 -16.42
N MET A 120 7.03 -20.29 -16.22
CA MET A 120 7.46 -19.41 -17.32
C MET A 120 8.64 -19.97 -18.11
N ARG A 121 9.59 -20.65 -17.45
CA ARG A 121 10.72 -21.33 -18.14
C ARG A 121 10.23 -22.47 -19.03
N LEU A 122 9.37 -23.34 -18.49
CA LEU A 122 8.78 -24.46 -19.23
C LEU A 122 7.92 -23.97 -20.40
N TRP A 123 7.14 -22.90 -20.18
CA TRP A 123 6.31 -22.30 -21.24
C TRP A 123 7.16 -21.71 -22.37
N LYS A 124 8.29 -21.06 -22.04
CA LYS A 124 9.23 -20.55 -23.05
C LYS A 124 9.85 -21.66 -23.90
N GLN A 125 10.12 -22.83 -23.31
CA GLN A 125 10.65 -23.99 -24.04
C GLN A 125 9.63 -24.60 -25.03
N LYS A 126 8.33 -24.50 -24.74
CA LYS A 126 7.24 -25.08 -25.56
C LYS A 126 6.69 -24.16 -26.66
N LYS A 127 7.34 -23.02 -26.96
CA LYS A 127 6.84 -22.08 -27.98
C LYS A 127 6.84 -22.72 -29.37
N THR A 128 5.78 -22.47 -30.14
CA THR A 128 5.60 -22.97 -31.52
C THR A 128 5.89 -21.86 -32.53
N ASP A 129 6.68 -22.15 -33.56
CA ASP A 129 7.23 -21.13 -34.46
C ASP A 129 6.22 -20.60 -35.48
N LYS A 130 5.26 -21.42 -35.92
CA LYS A 130 4.30 -21.11 -37.01
C LYS A 130 3.55 -19.78 -36.83
N TYR A 131 3.12 -19.47 -35.61
CA TYR A 131 2.36 -18.24 -35.33
C TYR A 131 3.24 -17.05 -34.93
N THR A 132 4.54 -17.29 -34.67
CA THR A 132 5.44 -16.23 -34.21
C THR A 132 5.82 -15.27 -35.33
N GLU A 133 5.94 -15.74 -36.57
CA GLU A 133 6.25 -14.89 -37.74
C GLU A 133 5.14 -13.88 -38.03
N VAL A 134 3.88 -14.32 -37.94
CA VAL A 134 2.71 -13.45 -38.06
C VAL A 134 2.66 -12.43 -36.91
N LEU A 135 3.06 -12.80 -35.70
CA LEU A 135 3.11 -11.86 -34.58
C LEU A 135 4.28 -10.86 -34.67
N LYS A 136 5.39 -11.25 -35.29
CA LYS A 136 6.53 -10.38 -35.56
C LYS A 136 6.23 -9.33 -36.62
N THR A 137 5.52 -9.71 -37.69
CA THR A 137 5.10 -8.76 -38.74
C THR A 137 4.20 -7.64 -38.20
N HIS A 138 3.40 -7.93 -37.17
CA HIS A 138 2.56 -6.94 -36.48
C HIS A 138 3.27 -6.22 -35.30
N GLY A 139 4.56 -6.48 -35.08
CA GLY A 139 5.35 -5.85 -34.01
C GLY A 139 4.97 -6.25 -32.59
N ILE A 140 4.17 -7.32 -32.41
CA ILE A 140 3.71 -7.82 -31.10
C ILE A 140 4.84 -8.58 -30.40
N LEU A 141 5.65 -9.30 -31.17
CA LEU A 141 6.88 -9.95 -30.72
C LEU A 141 8.06 -9.26 -31.41
N VAL A 142 8.98 -8.74 -30.60
CA VAL A 142 10.31 -8.29 -31.02
C VAL A 142 11.28 -9.47 -30.94
#